data_AF-A0A4R8EP28-F1
#
_entry.id   AF-A0A4R8EP28-F1
#
_cell.length_a   1.000
_cell.length_b   1.000
_cell.length_c   1.000
_cell.angle_alpha   90.00
_cell.angle_beta   90.00
_cell.angle_gamma   90.00
#
_symmetry.space_group_name_H-M   'P 1'
#
loop_
_entity.id
_entity.type
_entity.pdbx_description
1 polymer ?
#
loop_
_entity_poly.entity_id
_entity_poly.type
_entity_poly.pdbx_seq_one_letter_code
_entity_poly.pdbx_strand_id
1 'polypeptide(L)'
;MTKMKGILSFIGITLLTVTLFSCNKNEWTPEKEAIFKKDIKQNIQTKEKSILSDKQINYIADCIFEQIKSKNLNQDDTRKPENVEMIKKIEAECAKNSFINTLTNADVAKVWNPEINKLYKATLKNIFLENGLKSEQASVIADCTAYYLMMQNVSLADLNDPNYKDVILKTGTYCSEQLQKTTKMNN
;
A
#
# COMPACT_ATOMS: atom_id res chain seq x y z
N MET A 1 -38.98 38.66 24.12
CA MET A 1 -38.68 38.50 22.68
C MET A 1 -37.31 39.14 22.42
N THR A 2 -36.35 38.37 21.89
CA THR A 2 -35.01 38.76 21.31
C THR A 2 -34.01 39.54 22.18
N LYS A 3 -33.00 38.92 22.83
CA LYS A 3 -31.64 38.48 22.37
C LYS A 3 -30.74 39.63 21.86
N MET A 4 -29.75 40.09 22.65
CA MET A 4 -28.29 39.74 22.68
C MET A 4 -27.43 40.90 22.10
N LYS A 5 -26.61 41.56 22.94
CA LYS A 5 -25.16 41.34 23.16
C LYS A 5 -24.31 41.49 21.88
N GLY A 6 -23.59 42.61 21.78
CA GLY A 6 -22.45 42.81 20.88
C GLY A 6 -21.21 43.15 21.69
N ILE A 7 -20.20 42.29 21.59
CA ILE A 7 -18.93 42.33 22.33
C ILE A 7 -17.94 43.26 21.61
N LEU A 8 -17.25 44.04 22.44
CA LEU A 8 -16.01 44.80 22.31
C LEU A 8 -15.21 44.72 21.00
N SER A 9 -14.87 45.92 20.53
CA SER A 9 -13.90 46.27 19.50
C SER A 9 -12.46 45.86 19.82
N PHE A 10 -11.76 45.29 18.84
CA PHE A 10 -10.30 45.33 18.77
C PHE A 10 -9.88 45.63 17.32
N ILE A 11 -9.23 46.77 17.11
CA ILE A 11 -8.65 47.19 15.83
C ILE A 11 -7.14 46.90 15.88
N GLY A 12 -6.60 46.36 14.79
CA GLY A 12 -5.22 46.64 14.37
C GLY A 12 -4.24 45.47 14.39
N ILE A 13 -3.98 44.88 13.23
CA ILE A 13 -2.82 45.16 12.35
C ILE A 13 -2.71 43.98 11.37
N THR A 14 -3.05 44.23 10.11
CA THR A 14 -2.78 43.31 9.00
C THR A 14 -1.31 43.44 8.62
N LEU A 15 -0.44 42.63 9.22
CA LEU A 15 0.93 42.44 8.73
C LEU A 15 0.86 41.49 7.52
N LEU A 16 0.59 42.07 6.35
CA LEU A 16 0.96 41.48 5.07
C LEU A 16 2.49 41.54 4.96
N THR A 17 3.19 40.61 5.62
CA THR A 17 4.53 40.26 5.16
C THR A 17 4.33 39.49 3.87
N VAL A 18 4.45 40.21 2.76
CA VAL A 18 4.78 39.63 1.45
C VAL A 18 6.14 38.97 1.63
N THR A 19 6.13 37.72 2.11
CA THR A 19 7.25 36.83 1.89
C THR A 19 7.38 36.70 0.39
N LEU A 20 8.53 37.10 -0.13
CA LEU A 20 8.95 36.91 -1.51
C LEU A 20 8.65 35.46 -1.90
N PHE A 21 7.51 35.23 -2.55
CA PHE A 21 7.24 33.98 -3.23
C PHE A 21 8.27 33.91 -4.34
N SER A 22 9.40 33.23 -4.06
CA SER A 22 10.08 32.47 -5.10
C SER A 22 8.96 31.76 -5.85
N CYS A 23 8.72 32.15 -7.10
CA CYS A 23 7.78 31.49 -7.99
C CYS A 23 8.29 30.07 -8.23
N ASN A 24 8.08 29.20 -7.26
CA ASN A 24 8.33 27.79 -7.40
C ASN A 24 7.16 27.28 -8.24
N LYS A 25 7.45 26.89 -9.50
CA LYS A 25 6.42 26.47 -10.46
C LYS A 25 5.57 25.30 -9.96
N ASN A 26 5.98 24.64 -8.87
CA ASN A 26 5.42 23.39 -8.33
C ASN A 26 4.95 23.53 -6.88
N GLU A 27 4.33 24.66 -6.51
CA GLU A 27 3.89 24.91 -5.14
C GLU A 27 2.64 24.07 -4.76
N TRP A 28 2.84 23.20 -3.77
CA TRP A 28 1.78 22.44 -3.10
C TRP A 28 1.12 23.30 -2.03
N THR A 29 -0.11 23.74 -2.27
CA THR A 29 -0.95 24.35 -1.25
C THR A 29 -1.72 23.26 -0.48
N PRO A 30 -2.17 23.51 0.76
CA PRO A 30 -3.00 22.57 1.50
C PRO A 30 -4.27 22.14 0.73
N GLU A 31 -4.85 23.06 -0.03
CA GLU A 31 -6.03 22.78 -0.87
C GLU A 31 -5.71 21.82 -2.02
N LYS A 32 -4.59 22.05 -2.73
CA LYS A 32 -4.14 21.17 -3.81
C LYS A 32 -3.76 19.79 -3.30
N GLU A 33 -3.09 19.72 -2.14
CA GLU A 33 -2.79 18.45 -1.47
C GLU A 33 -4.08 17.68 -1.14
N ALA A 34 -5.05 18.36 -0.52
CA ALA A 34 -6.31 17.73 -0.13
C ALA A 34 -7.09 17.19 -1.34
N ILE A 35 -7.15 17.96 -2.43
CA ILE A 35 -7.78 17.54 -3.69
C ILE A 35 -7.03 16.35 -4.29
N PHE A 36 -5.70 16.44 -4.40
CA PHE A 36 -4.87 15.38 -4.98
C PHE A 36 -5.00 14.06 -4.22
N LYS A 37 -4.91 14.10 -2.88
CA LYS A 37 -5.11 12.92 -2.03
C LYS A 37 -6.53 12.37 -2.16
N LYS A 38 -7.55 13.24 -2.24
CA LYS A 38 -8.94 12.81 -2.45
C LYS A 38 -9.12 12.08 -3.78
N ASP A 39 -8.53 12.59 -4.86
CA ASP A 39 -8.61 11.97 -6.18
C ASP A 39 -7.96 10.58 -6.19
N ILE A 40 -6.80 10.43 -5.54
CA ILE A 40 -6.15 9.12 -5.37
C ILE A 40 -7.08 8.15 -4.62
N LYS A 41 -7.63 8.58 -3.47
CA LYS A 41 -8.51 7.74 -2.65
C LYS A 41 -9.74 7.30 -3.44
N GLN A 42 -10.37 8.21 -4.16
CA GLN A 42 -11.53 7.90 -5.01
C GLN A 42 -11.17 6.94 -6.15
N ASN A 43 -10.01 7.14 -6.80
CA ASN A 43 -9.54 6.24 -7.86
C ASN A 43 -9.32 4.81 -7.34
N ILE A 44 -8.70 4.66 -6.16
CA ILE A 44 -8.50 3.35 -5.52
C ILE A 44 -9.86 2.73 -5.17
N GLN A 45 -10.74 3.49 -4.51
CA GLN A 45 -12.07 3.01 -4.10
C GLN A 45 -12.96 2.59 -5.28
N THR A 46 -12.83 3.26 -6.44
CA THR A 46 -13.64 2.99 -7.63
C THR A 46 -13.08 1.86 -8.50
N LYS A 47 -11.76 1.78 -8.66
CA LYS A 47 -11.09 0.77 -9.51
C LYS A 47 -10.80 -0.54 -8.79
N GLU A 48 -10.52 -0.49 -7.50
CA GLU A 48 -10.10 -1.65 -6.68
C GLU A 48 -11.16 -2.06 -5.66
N LYS A 49 -12.44 -1.83 -6.00
CA LYS A 49 -13.62 -2.13 -5.16
C LYS A 49 -13.34 -3.33 -4.24
N SER A 50 -13.26 -3.06 -2.93
CA SER A 50 -13.27 -4.02 -1.82
C SER A 50 -11.94 -4.65 -1.35
N ILE A 51 -10.76 -4.35 -1.90
CA ILE A 51 -9.53 -5.06 -1.48
C ILE A 51 -8.74 -4.35 -0.37
N LEU A 52 -8.73 -3.01 -0.35
CA LEU A 52 -7.95 -2.22 0.60
C LEU A 52 -8.84 -1.56 1.67
N SER A 53 -8.39 -1.60 2.92
CA SER A 53 -9.04 -0.90 4.04
C SER A 53 -8.85 0.61 3.97
N ASP A 54 -9.71 1.37 4.64
CA ASP A 54 -9.59 2.83 4.70
C ASP A 54 -8.23 3.30 5.24
N LYS A 55 -7.62 2.56 6.17
CA LYS A 55 -6.28 2.87 6.68
C LYS A 55 -5.22 2.72 5.59
N GLN A 56 -5.30 1.64 4.79
CA GLN A 56 -4.39 1.42 3.66
C GLN A 56 -4.58 2.49 2.59
N ILE A 57 -5.83 2.79 2.23
CA ILE A 57 -6.17 3.83 1.26
C ILE A 57 -5.64 5.20 1.69
N ASN A 58 -5.77 5.54 2.97
CA ASN A 58 -5.22 6.77 3.53
C ASN A 58 -3.68 6.80 3.43
N TYR A 59 -3.02 5.72 3.86
CA TYR A 59 -1.56 5.62 3.77
C TYR A 59 -1.05 5.74 2.33
N ILE A 60 -1.70 5.06 1.38
CA ILE A 60 -1.28 5.09 -0.04
C ILE A 60 -1.36 6.53 -0.57
N ALA A 61 -2.46 7.23 -0.31
CA ALA A 61 -2.62 8.61 -0.74
C ALA A 61 -1.56 9.54 -0.12
N ASP A 62 -1.23 9.36 1.15
CA ASP A 62 -0.19 10.14 1.82
C ASP A 62 1.21 9.82 1.28
N CYS A 63 1.54 8.53 1.11
CA CYS A 63 2.81 8.08 0.57
C CYS A 63 3.06 8.60 -0.85
N ILE A 64 2.07 8.48 -1.75
CA ILE A 64 2.18 8.94 -3.14
C ILE A 64 2.43 10.45 -3.18
N PHE A 65 1.68 11.22 -2.37
CA PHE A 65 1.86 12.66 -2.26
C PHE A 65 3.28 13.04 -1.83
N GLU A 66 3.79 12.46 -0.74
CA GLU A 66 5.13 12.77 -0.23
C GLU A 66 6.22 12.41 -1.24
N GLN A 67 6.08 11.26 -1.92
CA GLN A 67 7.02 10.84 -2.96
C GLN A 67 7.02 11.79 -4.17
N ILE A 68 5.86 12.23 -4.65
CA ILE A 68 5.74 13.17 -5.77
C ILE A 68 6.30 14.54 -5.39
N LYS A 69 5.98 15.03 -4.19
CA LYS A 69 6.49 16.28 -3.65
C LYS A 69 8.01 16.27 -3.50
N SER A 70 8.60 15.17 -3.00
CA SER A 70 10.06 15.04 -2.86
C SER A 70 10.80 15.06 -4.19
N LYS A 71 10.13 14.69 -5.29
CA LYS A 71 10.64 14.76 -6.65
C LYS A 71 10.41 16.12 -7.32
N ASN A 72 9.94 17.12 -6.55
CA ASN A 72 9.62 18.46 -7.01
C ASN A 72 8.61 18.46 -8.17
N LEU A 73 7.63 17.55 -8.15
CA LEU A 73 6.55 17.49 -9.13
C LEU A 73 5.26 18.03 -8.53
N ASN A 74 4.43 18.64 -9.38
CA ASN A 74 3.06 19.03 -9.04
C ASN A 74 2.04 18.04 -9.63
N GLN A 75 0.75 18.25 -9.37
CA GLN A 75 -0.33 17.38 -9.87
C GLN A 75 -0.35 17.26 -11.40
N ASP A 76 -0.11 18.33 -12.14
CA ASP A 76 -0.13 18.30 -13.61
C ASP A 76 1.05 17.51 -14.17
N ASP A 77 2.20 17.57 -13.50
CA ASP A 77 3.39 16.80 -13.88
C ASP A 77 3.15 15.28 -13.80
N THR A 78 2.28 14.81 -12.91
CA THR A 78 1.96 13.38 -12.76
C THR A 78 1.28 12.78 -13.99
N ARG A 79 0.68 13.63 -14.84
CA ARG A 79 -0.04 13.24 -16.06
C ARG A 79 0.82 13.32 -17.31
N LYS A 80 2.03 13.90 -17.21
CA LYS A 80 2.92 14.06 -18.34
C LYS A 80 3.54 12.72 -18.74
N PRO A 81 3.60 12.39 -20.05
CA PRO A 81 4.10 11.09 -20.52
C PRO A 81 5.47 10.69 -19.97
N GLU A 82 6.40 11.66 -19.85
CA GLU A 82 7.76 11.45 -19.34
C GLU A 82 7.81 10.99 -17.88
N ASN A 83 6.75 11.24 -17.09
CA ASN A 83 6.70 10.89 -15.67
C ASN A 83 5.90 9.61 -15.39
N VAL A 84 5.11 9.11 -16.35
CA VAL A 84 4.14 8.02 -16.12
C VAL A 84 4.80 6.76 -15.54
N GLU A 85 5.95 6.34 -16.07
CA GLU A 85 6.61 5.12 -15.58
C GLU A 85 7.09 5.27 -14.12
N MET A 86 7.62 6.44 -13.79
CA MET A 86 8.06 6.74 -12.42
C MET A 86 6.87 6.84 -11.47
N ILE A 87 5.77 7.47 -11.87
CA ILE A 87 4.55 7.56 -11.06
C ILE A 87 4.00 6.15 -10.79
N LYS A 88 3.95 5.27 -11.79
CA LYS A 88 3.53 3.86 -11.59
C LYS A 88 4.41 3.12 -10.58
N LYS A 89 5.73 3.36 -10.58
CA LYS A 89 6.64 2.76 -9.59
C LYS A 89 6.34 3.28 -8.18
N ILE A 90 6.10 4.58 -8.03
CA ILE A 90 5.71 5.19 -6.75
C ILE A 90 4.39 4.59 -6.25
N GLU A 91 3.37 4.51 -7.12
CA GLU A 91 2.06 3.91 -6.78
C GLU A 91 2.23 2.47 -6.27
N ALA A 92 2.99 1.64 -6.98
CA ALA A 92 3.25 0.25 -6.59
C ALA A 92 4.01 0.13 -5.25
N GLU A 93 5.03 0.96 -5.03
CA GLU A 93 5.78 0.99 -3.77
C GLU A 93 4.90 1.42 -2.59
N CYS A 94 4.10 2.46 -2.77
CA CYS A 94 3.19 2.96 -1.73
C CYS A 94 2.08 1.96 -1.41
N ALA A 95 1.53 1.29 -2.43
CA ALA A 95 0.58 0.19 -2.25
C ALA A 95 1.21 -0.92 -1.40
N LYS A 96 2.40 -1.41 -1.77
CA LYS A 96 3.14 -2.43 -1.01
C LYS A 96 3.40 -2.01 0.44
N ASN A 97 3.87 -0.78 0.64
CA ASN A 97 4.21 -0.28 1.98
C ASN A 97 2.97 -0.06 2.85
N SER A 98 1.80 0.19 2.26
CA SER A 98 0.56 0.32 3.03
C SER A 98 0.26 -0.93 3.83
N PHE A 99 0.48 -2.12 3.27
CA PHE A 99 0.26 -3.38 3.99
C PHE A 99 1.20 -3.52 5.19
N ILE A 100 2.48 -3.19 5.02
CA ILE A 100 3.49 -3.29 6.09
C ILE A 100 3.22 -2.27 7.20
N ASN A 101 2.79 -1.06 6.85
CA ASN A 101 2.74 0.07 7.78
C ASN A 101 1.35 0.35 8.37
N THR A 102 0.31 -0.33 7.91
CA THR A 102 -1.07 -0.07 8.39
C THR A 102 -1.76 -1.28 9.01
N LEU A 103 -1.27 -2.50 8.78
CA LEU A 103 -1.77 -3.69 9.45
C LEU A 103 -1.24 -3.73 10.89
N THR A 104 -2.13 -3.86 11.87
CA THR A 104 -1.70 -4.15 13.23
C THR A 104 -1.48 -5.66 13.42
N ASN A 105 -0.67 -6.04 14.41
CA ASN A 105 -0.53 -7.45 14.81
C ASN A 105 -1.89 -8.09 15.15
N ALA A 106 -2.85 -7.31 15.65
CA ALA A 106 -4.20 -7.76 15.91
C ALA A 106 -5.01 -7.98 14.62
N ASP A 107 -4.85 -7.13 13.60
CA ASP A 107 -5.51 -7.28 12.30
C ASP A 107 -5.03 -8.54 11.56
N VAL A 108 -3.71 -8.81 11.63
CA VAL A 108 -3.12 -10.05 11.11
C VAL A 108 -3.64 -11.28 11.88
N ALA A 109 -3.69 -11.21 13.23
CA ALA A 109 -4.14 -12.32 14.06
C ALA A 109 -5.65 -12.63 13.95
N LYS A 110 -6.49 -11.64 13.62
CA LYS A 110 -7.96 -11.79 13.55
C LYS A 110 -8.43 -12.54 12.31
N VAL A 111 -7.66 -12.48 11.22
CA VAL A 111 -7.91 -13.22 9.96
C VAL A 111 -7.22 -14.60 9.99
N TRP A 112 -6.11 -14.71 10.71
CA TRP A 112 -5.25 -15.89 10.74
C TRP A 112 -5.10 -16.47 12.15
N ASN A 113 -6.19 -17.03 12.68
CA ASN A 113 -6.09 -17.82 13.90
C ASN A 113 -5.09 -18.99 13.68
N PRO A 114 -4.48 -19.55 14.74
CA PRO A 114 -3.45 -20.58 14.60
C PRO A 114 -3.88 -21.81 13.79
N GLU A 115 -5.16 -22.20 13.87
CA GLU A 115 -5.71 -23.34 13.12
C GLU A 115 -5.87 -23.02 11.63
N ILE A 116 -6.44 -21.85 11.30
CA ILE A 116 -6.60 -21.38 9.91
C ILE A 116 -5.23 -21.20 9.27
N ASN A 117 -4.27 -20.62 9.98
CA ASN A 117 -2.91 -20.43 9.49
C ASN A 117 -2.21 -21.77 9.22
N LYS A 118 -2.38 -22.73 10.14
CA LYS A 118 -1.87 -24.10 9.95
C LYS A 118 -2.46 -24.77 8.71
N LEU A 119 -3.77 -24.64 8.51
CA LEU A 119 -4.45 -25.22 7.34
C LEU A 119 -3.98 -24.56 6.04
N TYR A 120 -3.90 -23.23 6.02
CA TYR A 120 -3.47 -22.44 4.86
C TYR A 120 -2.07 -22.81 4.40
N LYS A 121 -1.12 -22.90 5.34
CA LYS A 121 0.26 -23.34 5.06
C LYS A 121 0.33 -24.79 4.60
N ALA A 122 -0.48 -25.67 5.16
CA ALA A 122 -0.55 -27.07 4.74
C ALA A 122 -1.07 -27.19 3.29
N THR A 123 -2.10 -26.43 2.93
CA THR A 123 -2.62 -26.38 1.56
C THR A 123 -1.55 -25.88 0.58
N LEU A 124 -0.87 -24.78 0.88
CA LEU A 124 0.23 -24.27 0.05
C LEU A 124 1.37 -25.28 -0.09
N LYS A 125 1.75 -25.95 1.00
CA LYS A 125 2.78 -27.00 0.97
C LYS A 125 2.39 -28.12 0.01
N ASN A 126 1.13 -28.57 0.06
CA ASN A 126 0.63 -29.61 -0.85
C ASN A 126 0.66 -29.15 -2.31
N ILE A 127 0.24 -27.92 -2.60
CA ILE A 127 0.35 -27.34 -3.95
C ILE A 127 1.79 -27.40 -4.45
N PHE A 128 2.78 -27.02 -3.63
CA PHE A 128 4.18 -27.06 -4.05
C PHE A 128 4.73 -28.49 -4.19
N LEU A 129 4.30 -29.42 -3.35
CA LEU A 129 4.63 -30.84 -3.48
C LEU A 129 4.12 -31.41 -4.82
N GLU A 130 2.87 -31.11 -5.19
CA GLU A 130 2.27 -31.50 -6.47
C GLU A 130 2.99 -30.90 -7.68
N ASN A 131 3.65 -29.75 -7.49
CA ASN A 131 4.48 -29.10 -8.50
C ASN A 131 5.96 -29.55 -8.45
N GLY A 132 6.27 -30.64 -7.74
CA GLY A 132 7.56 -31.33 -7.82
C GLY A 132 8.61 -30.88 -6.79
N LEU A 133 8.24 -30.05 -5.82
CA LEU A 133 9.17 -29.67 -4.75
C LEU A 133 9.31 -30.78 -3.70
N LYS A 134 10.51 -30.89 -3.11
CA LYS A 134 10.74 -31.79 -1.98
C LYS A 134 10.07 -31.26 -0.71
N SER A 135 9.61 -32.16 0.17
CA SER A 135 8.81 -31.81 1.36
C SER A 135 9.38 -30.68 2.23
N GLU A 136 10.68 -30.70 2.49
CA GLU A 136 11.35 -29.67 3.30
C GLU A 136 11.36 -28.31 2.58
N GLN A 137 11.74 -28.29 1.30
CA GLN A 137 11.72 -27.09 0.46
C GLN A 137 10.30 -26.53 0.31
N ALA A 138 9.31 -27.40 0.06
CA ALA A 138 7.91 -27.02 -0.07
C ALA A 138 7.37 -26.41 1.23
N SER A 139 7.80 -26.89 2.40
CA SER A 139 7.38 -26.34 3.70
C SER A 139 7.89 -24.91 3.89
N VAL A 140 9.18 -24.67 3.64
CA VAL A 140 9.79 -23.34 3.82
C VAL A 140 9.22 -22.34 2.80
N ILE A 141 9.03 -22.78 1.55
CA ILE A 141 8.43 -21.93 0.51
C ILE A 141 6.95 -21.65 0.82
N ALA A 142 6.21 -22.62 1.36
CA ALA A 142 4.82 -22.40 1.79
C ALA A 142 4.70 -21.37 2.91
N ASP A 143 5.60 -21.39 3.89
CA ASP A 143 5.62 -20.38 4.96
C ASP A 143 5.84 -18.96 4.43
N CYS A 144 6.82 -18.80 3.53
CA CYS A 144 7.09 -17.52 2.87
C CYS A 144 5.93 -17.08 1.97
N THR A 145 5.40 -18.01 1.17
CA THR A 145 4.28 -17.73 0.26
C THR A 145 3.04 -17.33 1.03
N ALA A 146 2.76 -18.01 2.15
CA ALA A 146 1.64 -17.68 3.01
C ALA A 146 1.71 -16.22 3.44
N TYR A 147 2.85 -15.76 3.95
CA TYR A 147 3.02 -14.37 4.34
C TYR A 147 2.65 -13.38 3.20
N TYR A 148 3.12 -13.60 1.99
CA TYR A 148 2.83 -12.71 0.86
C TYR A 148 1.39 -12.77 0.36
N LEU A 149 0.79 -13.96 0.30
CA LEU A 149 -0.60 -14.13 -0.14
C LEU A 149 -1.59 -13.61 0.91
N MET A 150 -1.28 -13.79 2.19
CA MET A 150 -2.04 -13.22 3.31
C MET A 150 -2.04 -11.69 3.25
N MET A 151 -0.91 -11.06 2.91
CA MET A 151 -0.85 -9.62 2.68
C MET A 151 -1.69 -9.17 1.47
N GLN A 152 -1.95 -10.05 0.51
CA GLN A 152 -2.78 -9.78 -0.67
C GLN A 152 -4.26 -10.14 -0.46
N ASN A 153 -4.69 -10.43 0.78
CA ASN A 153 -6.04 -10.88 1.12
C ASN A 153 -6.49 -12.15 0.36
N VAL A 154 -5.55 -13.00 -0.07
CA VAL A 154 -5.88 -14.30 -0.68
C VAL A 154 -6.30 -15.25 0.42
N SER A 155 -7.58 -15.62 0.43
CA SER A 155 -8.18 -16.49 1.44
C SER A 155 -7.84 -17.97 1.19
N LEU A 156 -8.15 -18.81 2.19
CA LEU A 156 -7.97 -20.26 2.07
C LEU A 156 -8.80 -20.86 0.93
N ALA A 157 -9.98 -20.30 0.64
CA ALA A 157 -10.83 -20.76 -0.46
C ALA A 157 -10.17 -20.45 -1.82
N ASP A 158 -9.57 -19.27 -1.95
CA ASP A 158 -8.89 -18.82 -3.17
C ASP A 158 -7.69 -19.71 -3.52
N LEU A 159 -7.03 -20.33 -2.54
CA LEU A 159 -5.94 -21.28 -2.80
C LEU A 159 -6.35 -22.48 -3.65
N ASN A 160 -7.63 -22.86 -3.59
CA ASN A 160 -8.18 -23.97 -4.36
C ASN A 160 -8.84 -23.49 -5.66
N ASP A 161 -8.95 -22.17 -5.87
CA ASP A 161 -9.48 -21.60 -7.10
C ASP A 161 -8.39 -21.62 -8.19
N PRO A 162 -8.64 -22.25 -9.36
CA PRO A 162 -7.67 -22.33 -10.45
C PRO A 162 -7.23 -20.94 -10.96
N ASN A 163 -8.03 -19.89 -10.80
CA ASN A 163 -7.67 -18.52 -11.19
C ASN A 163 -6.50 -17.95 -10.38
N TYR A 164 -6.25 -18.48 -9.18
CA TYR A 164 -5.15 -18.03 -8.31
C TYR A 164 -3.89 -18.87 -8.46
N LYS A 165 -3.93 -19.96 -9.24
CA LYS A 165 -2.79 -20.88 -9.40
C LYS A 165 -1.52 -20.16 -9.86
N ASP A 166 -1.63 -19.27 -10.85
CA ASP A 166 -0.47 -18.53 -11.38
C ASP A 166 0.13 -17.59 -10.32
N VAL A 167 -0.70 -16.89 -9.54
CA VAL A 167 -0.27 -16.00 -8.45
C VAL A 167 0.44 -16.78 -7.36
N ILE A 168 -0.10 -17.93 -6.97
CA ILE A 168 0.50 -18.81 -5.95
C ILE A 168 1.87 -19.31 -6.40
N LEU A 169 1.97 -19.82 -7.64
CA LEU A 169 3.22 -20.35 -8.17
C LEU A 169 4.30 -19.27 -8.34
N LYS A 170 3.95 -18.11 -8.91
CA LYS A 170 4.90 -16.98 -9.04
C LYS A 170 5.42 -16.50 -7.68
N THR A 171 4.55 -16.42 -6.68
CA THR A 171 4.93 -16.05 -5.31
C THR A 171 5.85 -17.10 -4.70
N GLY A 172 5.56 -18.40 -4.91
CA GLY A 172 6.40 -19.51 -4.50
C GLY A 172 7.80 -19.49 -5.14
N THR A 173 7.88 -19.23 -6.45
CA THR A 173 9.15 -19.07 -7.17
C THR A 173 9.98 -17.93 -6.60
N TYR A 174 9.36 -16.76 -6.36
CA TYR A 174 10.04 -15.63 -5.72
C TYR A 174 10.61 -16.02 -4.34
N CYS A 175 9.81 -16.68 -3.49
CA CYS A 175 10.27 -17.16 -2.19
C CYS A 175 11.44 -18.14 -2.30
N SER A 176 11.40 -19.06 -3.27
CA SER A 176 12.51 -19.99 -3.53
C SER A 176 13.80 -19.27 -3.92
N GLU A 177 13.72 -18.28 -4.81
CA GLU A 177 14.87 -17.49 -5.24
C GLU A 177 15.50 -16.68 -4.10
N GLN A 178 14.67 -16.10 -3.23
CA GLN A 178 15.15 -15.38 -2.06
C GLN A 178 15.93 -16.30 -1.13
N LEU A 179 15.41 -17.51 -0.84
CA LEU A 179 16.08 -18.49 0.01
C LEU A 179 17.43 -18.93 -0.55
N GLN A 180 17.53 -19.17 -1.86
CA GLN A 180 18.79 -19.58 -2.49
C GLN A 180 19.86 -18.46 -2.46
N LYS A 181 19.45 -17.19 -2.55
CA LYS A 181 20.36 -16.05 -2.42
C LYS A 181 20.95 -15.97 -1.01
N THR A 182 20.16 -16.21 0.03
CA THR A 182 20.65 -16.21 1.42
C THR A 182 21.58 -17.38 1.72
N THR A 183 21.33 -18.58 1.16
CA THR A 183 22.22 -19.74 1.38
C THR A 183 23.58 -19.58 0.69
N LYS A 184 23.64 -18.93 -0.47
CA LYS A 184 24.91 -18.68 -1.19
C LYS A 184 25.78 -17.59 -0.56
N MET A 185 25.22 -16.72 0.29
CA MET A 185 25.99 -15.68 1.00
C MET A 185 26.59 -16.17 2.33
N ASN A 186 26.14 -17.33 2.84
CA ASN A 186 26.56 -17.88 4.12
C ASN A 186 27.54 -19.08 3.99
N ASN A 187 27.96 -19.40 2.77
CA ASN A 187 29.01 -20.38 2.44
C ASN A 187 30.18 -19.65 1.79
#